data_AF-A0A820FLN9-F1
#
_entry.id   AF-A0A820FLN9-F1
#
_cell.length_a   1.000
_cell.length_b   1.000
_cell.length_c   1.000
_cell.angle_alpha   90.00
_cell.angle_beta   90.00
_cell.angle_gamma   90.00
#
_symmetry.space_group_name_H-M   'P 1'
#
loop_
_entity.id
_entity.type
_entity.pdbx_description
1 polymer ?
#
loop_
_entity_poly.entity_id
_entity_poly.type
_entity_poly.pdbx_seq_one_letter_code
_entity_poly.pdbx_strand_id
1 'polypeptide(L)'
;MRCIAANRSVLTALDQNTTLAGYDRTNCTTTTNDIDSTDIVQFADGWYAYPDLNTFDSPLLLATLTLRNIKPSKALSPWNTKLDNSTTIPLTEIATRQLEALFNLSQLLFGLARGEQSNYTFRDLQLGHPPRRFREAGFNKFPNNNRSTGFFGTFQLIVNDILKSGAIDIVYMMYKDPRIRCVKQKSLDLLTNITTINEVGYFILDRYCQFLIQLIQGIRDGHLIEEKIPSLSVLIRLCKVIVEKNLLNHYQHLIDMQFIDILIDLFEYQQYKTNESIVYFIKFESLALQCLYI
;
A
#
# COMPACT_ATOMS: atom_id res chain seq x y z
N MET A 1 -29.31 12.11 17.57
CA MET A 1 -29.50 11.59 16.19
C MET A 1 -28.88 12.55 15.14
N ARG A 2 -27.64 13.03 15.35
CA ARG A 2 -26.94 14.02 14.50
C ARG A 2 -25.45 13.69 14.25
N CYS A 3 -25.04 12.42 14.38
CA CYS A 3 -23.63 11.98 14.16
C CYS A 3 -23.37 11.33 12.79
N ILE A 4 -24.35 11.27 11.88
CA ILE A 4 -24.20 10.57 10.59
C ILE A 4 -23.95 11.54 9.41
N ALA A 5 -24.20 12.84 9.58
CA ALA A 5 -24.06 13.82 8.49
C ALA A 5 -22.62 14.34 8.27
N ALA A 6 -21.79 14.37 9.32
CA ALA A 6 -20.41 14.91 9.23
C ALA A 6 -19.42 13.97 8.52
N ASN A 7 -19.70 12.65 8.49
CA ASN A 7 -18.87 11.70 7.73
C ASN A 7 -19.10 11.78 6.21
N ARG A 8 -20.25 12.29 5.75
CA ARG A 8 -20.56 12.35 4.32
C ARG A 8 -19.83 13.48 3.60
N SER A 9 -19.60 14.62 4.26
CA SER A 9 -18.89 15.77 3.67
C SER A 9 -17.37 15.57 3.60
N VAL A 10 -16.79 14.83 4.56
CA VAL A 10 -15.36 14.47 4.57
C VAL A 10 -15.05 13.39 3.52
N LEU A 11 -16.00 12.50 3.23
CA LEU A 11 -15.87 11.48 2.18
C LEU A 11 -15.98 12.06 0.77
N THR A 12 -16.82 13.08 0.54
CA THR A 12 -16.86 13.77 -0.76
C THR A 12 -15.59 14.57 -1.07
N ALA A 13 -14.83 15.00 -0.06
CA ALA A 13 -13.53 15.63 -0.26
C ALA A 13 -12.42 14.60 -0.58
N LEU A 14 -12.55 13.36 -0.08
CA LEU A 14 -11.64 12.24 -0.41
C LEU A 14 -11.91 11.65 -1.80
N ASP A 15 -13.16 11.65 -2.25
CA ASP A 15 -13.55 11.21 -3.60
C ASP A 15 -13.16 12.22 -4.70
N GLN A 16 -12.95 13.49 -4.35
CA GLN A 16 -12.52 14.52 -5.32
C GLN A 16 -11.00 14.73 -5.39
N ASN A 17 -10.23 14.30 -4.39
CA ASN A 17 -8.79 14.57 -4.31
C ASN A 17 -7.88 13.31 -4.40
N THR A 18 -8.42 12.12 -4.68
CA THR A 18 -7.61 10.93 -5.04
C THR A 18 -7.22 10.87 -6.53
N THR A 19 -7.47 11.94 -7.29
CA THR A 19 -6.74 12.16 -8.54
C THR A 19 -5.26 12.40 -8.24
N LEU A 20 -4.46 11.33 -8.36
CA LEU A 20 -3.08 11.35 -8.85
C LEU A 20 -2.25 12.58 -8.41
N ALA A 21 -1.96 12.73 -7.13
CA ALA A 21 -0.94 13.67 -6.69
C ALA A 21 0.43 12.96 -6.70
N GLY A 22 1.09 12.98 -7.87
CA GLY A 22 2.47 12.51 -8.04
C GLY A 22 2.89 12.11 -9.47
N TYR A 23 1.96 11.96 -10.42
CA TYR A 23 2.31 11.86 -11.84
C TYR A 23 1.98 13.17 -12.53
N ASP A 24 3.03 13.89 -12.90
CA ASP A 24 2.94 15.09 -13.72
C ASP A 24 2.29 14.72 -15.07
N ARG A 25 1.04 15.14 -15.27
CA ARG A 25 0.16 14.75 -16.40
C ARG A 25 0.56 15.38 -17.74
N THR A 26 1.74 16.00 -17.84
CA THR A 26 2.01 16.94 -18.93
C THR A 26 2.70 16.36 -20.16
N ASN A 27 3.20 15.11 -20.15
CA ASN A 27 4.02 14.60 -21.27
C ASN A 27 3.65 13.22 -21.84
N CYS A 28 2.40 12.75 -21.75
CA CYS A 28 1.95 11.57 -22.51
C CYS A 28 0.96 11.97 -23.62
N THR A 29 1.46 12.58 -24.69
CA THR A 29 0.78 12.57 -25.99
C THR A 29 1.04 11.23 -26.69
N THR A 30 0.43 10.16 -26.20
CA THR A 30 0.20 8.96 -27.01
C THR A 30 -1.18 9.10 -27.61
N THR A 31 -1.21 9.30 -28.92
CA THR A 31 -2.42 9.21 -29.74
C THR A 31 -3.17 7.93 -29.39
N THR A 32 -4.44 8.09 -28.99
CA THR A 32 -5.41 7.04 -28.70
C THR A 32 -5.73 6.22 -29.96
N ASN A 33 -4.77 5.42 -30.40
CA ASN A 33 -4.98 4.37 -31.38
C ASN A 33 -4.87 3.05 -30.63
N ASP A 34 -5.99 2.33 -30.56
CA ASP A 34 -6.14 0.90 -30.24
C ASP A 34 -4.91 0.19 -29.64
N ILE A 35 -4.67 0.38 -28.34
CA ILE A 35 -3.77 -0.50 -27.60
C ILE A 35 -4.54 -1.80 -27.40
N ASP A 36 -4.17 -2.85 -28.15
CA ASP A 36 -4.82 -4.14 -28.06
C ASP A 36 -4.67 -4.72 -26.63
N SER A 37 -5.69 -5.45 -26.20
CA SER A 37 -5.80 -6.02 -24.85
C SER A 37 -4.69 -7.02 -24.50
N THR A 38 -3.87 -7.39 -25.49
CA THR A 38 -2.85 -8.44 -25.49
C THR A 38 -1.40 -7.93 -25.47
N ASP A 39 -1.17 -6.61 -25.56
CA ASP A 39 0.17 -6.06 -25.65
C ASP A 39 0.74 -5.61 -24.30
N ILE A 40 2.04 -5.90 -24.08
CA ILE A 40 2.82 -5.29 -23.00
C ILE A 40 2.96 -3.80 -23.31
N VAL A 41 2.50 -2.96 -22.39
CA VAL A 41 2.59 -1.51 -22.55
C VAL A 41 3.79 -1.01 -21.77
N GLN A 42 4.75 -0.38 -22.46
CA GLN A 42 5.87 0.32 -21.84
C GLN A 42 5.54 1.81 -21.69
N PHE A 43 5.78 2.35 -20.50
CA PHE A 43 5.56 3.77 -20.17
C PHE A 43 6.88 4.55 -20.16
N ALA A 44 6.78 5.87 -20.28
CA ALA A 44 7.92 6.79 -20.49
C ALA A 44 8.96 6.80 -19.34
N ASP A 45 8.56 6.30 -18.18
CA ASP A 45 9.32 6.15 -16.94
C ASP A 45 9.99 4.76 -16.80
N GLY A 46 9.88 3.92 -17.84
CA GLY A 46 10.44 2.57 -17.85
C GLY A 46 9.57 1.51 -17.17
N TRP A 47 8.31 1.83 -16.82
CA TRP A 47 7.37 0.85 -16.29
C TRP A 47 6.73 0.03 -17.40
N TYR A 48 6.36 -1.21 -17.07
CA TYR A 48 5.67 -2.12 -17.96
C TYR A 48 4.33 -2.51 -17.31
N ALA A 49 3.25 -2.50 -18.09
CA ALA A 49 1.99 -3.14 -17.73
C ALA A 49 1.82 -4.42 -18.57
N TYR A 50 1.58 -5.54 -17.88
CA TYR A 50 1.44 -6.84 -18.49
C TYR A 50 -0.06 -7.18 -18.70
N PRO A 51 -0.47 -7.56 -19.92
CA PRO A 51 -1.85 -7.92 -20.25
C PRO A 51 -2.49 -8.91 -19.29
N ASP A 52 -1.74 -9.94 -18.92
CA ASP A 52 -2.22 -11.03 -18.08
C ASP A 52 -2.37 -10.62 -16.61
N LEU A 53 -1.66 -9.56 -16.20
CA LEU A 53 -1.77 -8.97 -14.86
C LEU A 53 -2.81 -7.85 -14.79
N ASN A 54 -3.43 -7.46 -15.89
CA ASN A 54 -4.49 -6.46 -15.97
C ASN A 54 -5.85 -6.96 -15.42
N THR A 55 -5.81 -7.52 -14.20
CA THR A 55 -6.88 -8.32 -13.58
C THR A 55 -6.88 -8.15 -12.06
N PHE A 56 -7.96 -8.59 -11.43
CA PHE A 56 -8.13 -8.76 -9.99
C PHE A 56 -8.25 -10.25 -9.60
N ASP A 57 -7.83 -11.17 -10.47
CA ASP A 57 -7.72 -12.59 -10.14
C ASP A 57 -6.68 -12.82 -9.01
N SER A 58 -7.16 -12.81 -7.76
CA SER A 58 -6.30 -12.92 -6.57
C SER A 58 -5.35 -14.13 -6.57
N PRO A 59 -5.73 -15.36 -6.96
CA PRO A 59 -4.79 -16.46 -7.19
C PRO A 59 -3.63 -16.13 -8.12
N LEU A 60 -3.91 -15.55 -9.30
CA LEU A 60 -2.88 -15.21 -10.29
C LEU A 60 -1.94 -14.12 -9.76
N LEU A 61 -2.51 -13.07 -9.17
CA LEU A 61 -1.73 -11.98 -8.58
C LEU A 61 -0.83 -12.49 -7.44
N LEU A 62 -1.36 -13.39 -6.60
CA LEU A 62 -0.59 -13.97 -5.49
C LEU A 62 0.52 -14.90 -5.97
N ALA A 63 0.24 -15.73 -6.97
CA ALA A 63 1.24 -16.60 -7.61
C ALA A 63 2.36 -15.76 -8.23
N THR A 64 2.00 -14.67 -8.91
CA THR A 64 2.96 -13.73 -9.53
C THR A 64 3.81 -13.03 -8.48
N LEU A 65 3.18 -12.52 -7.41
CA LEU A 65 3.89 -11.86 -6.31
C LEU A 65 4.90 -12.81 -5.63
N THR A 66 4.55 -14.10 -5.51
CA THR A 66 5.38 -15.12 -4.84
C THR A 66 6.31 -15.89 -5.78
N LEU A 67 6.45 -15.47 -7.05
CA LEU A 67 7.42 -16.06 -7.98
C LEU A 67 8.82 -16.08 -7.34
N ARG A 68 9.32 -17.29 -7.06
CA ARG A 68 10.69 -17.48 -6.55
C ARG A 68 11.65 -17.50 -7.72
N ASN A 69 12.65 -16.63 -7.70
CA ASN A 69 13.84 -16.85 -8.51
C ASN A 69 14.59 -18.08 -7.97
N ILE A 70 14.93 -18.99 -8.88
CA ILE A 70 15.89 -20.07 -8.70
C ILE A 70 17.17 -19.48 -8.10
N LYS A 71 17.62 -20.02 -6.95
CA LYS A 71 18.89 -19.80 -6.22
C LYS A 71 19.46 -18.37 -6.20
N PRO A 72 19.80 -17.80 -5.02
CA PRO A 72 20.78 -16.72 -4.99
C PRO A 72 22.09 -17.30 -5.56
N SER A 73 22.43 -16.96 -6.80
CA SER A 73 23.73 -17.34 -7.33
C SER A 73 24.78 -16.69 -6.41
N LYS A 74 25.70 -17.52 -5.93
CA LYS A 74 26.80 -17.15 -5.07
C LYS A 74 27.66 -16.07 -5.75
N ALA A 75 27.32 -14.80 -5.53
CA ALA A 75 28.18 -13.61 -5.61
C ALA A 75 27.30 -12.35 -5.53
N LEU A 76 26.65 -12.12 -4.38
CA LEU A 76 26.28 -10.77 -3.99
C LEU A 76 27.28 -10.35 -2.91
N SER A 77 28.51 -10.08 -3.35
CA SER A 77 29.41 -9.21 -2.61
C SER A 77 28.72 -7.85 -2.44
N PRO A 78 29.06 -7.06 -1.40
CA PRO A 78 28.35 -5.81 -1.12
C PRO A 78 28.31 -4.98 -2.40
N TRP A 79 27.15 -4.41 -2.71
CA TRP A 79 26.90 -3.49 -3.83
C TRP A 79 27.73 -2.20 -3.63
N ASN A 80 29.05 -2.35 -3.59
CA ASN A 80 30.07 -1.31 -3.64
C ASN A 80 30.30 -0.99 -5.11
N THR A 81 29.41 -0.22 -5.68
CA THR A 81 29.76 0.66 -6.79
C THR A 81 29.27 2.03 -6.40
N LYS A 82 30.22 2.97 -6.30
CA LYS A 82 29.96 4.39 -6.20
C LYS A 82 28.79 4.74 -7.13
N LEU A 83 27.70 5.19 -6.53
CA LEU A 83 26.49 5.60 -7.22
C LEU A 83 26.80 6.93 -7.92
N ASP A 84 27.01 6.89 -9.24
CA ASP A 84 26.78 8.06 -10.07
C ASP A 84 25.26 8.21 -10.24
N ASN A 85 24.76 9.42 -9.97
CA ASN A 85 23.33 9.77 -9.82
C ASN A 85 22.49 9.71 -11.12
N SER A 86 22.79 8.83 -12.09
CA SER A 86 22.05 8.84 -13.37
C SER A 86 21.85 7.50 -14.08
N THR A 87 22.06 6.36 -13.44
CA THR A 87 21.80 5.05 -14.09
C THR A 87 20.80 4.24 -13.28
N THR A 88 19.54 4.30 -13.71
CA THR A 88 18.47 3.38 -13.31
C THR A 88 18.89 1.97 -13.71
N ILE A 89 19.22 1.14 -12.73
CA ILE A 89 19.42 -0.30 -12.96
C ILE A 89 18.05 -0.85 -13.39
N PRO A 90 17.90 -1.45 -14.60
CA PRO A 90 16.62 -1.94 -15.05
C PRO A 90 16.13 -3.05 -14.11
N LEU A 91 14.89 -2.90 -13.63
CA LEU A 91 14.21 -3.96 -12.92
C LEU A 91 14.13 -5.20 -13.81
N THR A 92 14.44 -6.36 -13.26
CA THR A 92 14.17 -7.62 -13.96
C THR A 92 12.69 -7.73 -14.27
N GLU A 93 12.31 -8.38 -15.37
CA GLU A 93 10.92 -8.66 -15.74
C GLU A 93 10.10 -9.28 -14.60
N ILE A 94 10.74 -10.15 -13.79
CA ILE A 94 10.09 -10.75 -12.62
C ILE A 94 9.72 -9.68 -11.58
N ALA A 95 10.63 -8.73 -11.32
CA ALA A 95 10.40 -7.66 -10.36
C ALA A 95 9.30 -6.70 -10.83
N THR A 96 9.26 -6.33 -12.12
CA THR A 96 8.17 -5.50 -12.67
C THR A 96 6.82 -6.21 -12.59
N ARG A 97 6.76 -7.51 -12.88
CA ARG A 97 5.55 -8.33 -12.73
C ARG A 97 5.10 -8.44 -11.28
N GLN A 98 6.03 -8.66 -10.33
CA GLN A 98 5.73 -8.66 -8.90
C GLN A 98 5.18 -7.32 -8.42
N LEU A 99 5.65 -6.22 -9.00
CA LEU A 99 5.18 -4.87 -8.67
C LEU A 99 3.78 -4.57 -9.16
N GLU A 100 3.48 -4.93 -10.40
CA GLU A 100 2.11 -4.83 -10.91
C GLU A 100 1.15 -5.73 -10.09
N ALA A 101 1.59 -6.95 -9.75
CA ALA A 101 0.82 -7.84 -8.91
C ALA A 101 0.57 -7.27 -7.51
N LEU A 102 1.59 -6.69 -6.87
CA LEU A 102 1.48 -5.98 -5.59
C LEU A 102 0.47 -4.82 -5.70
N PHE A 103 0.56 -4.02 -6.77
CA PHE A 103 -0.33 -2.90 -7.01
C PHE A 103 -1.78 -3.38 -7.11
N ASN A 104 -2.07 -4.32 -8.02
CA ASN A 104 -3.42 -4.78 -8.29
C ASN A 104 -4.03 -5.50 -7.09
N LEU A 105 -3.23 -6.27 -6.34
CA LEU A 105 -3.66 -6.93 -5.12
C LEU A 105 -4.00 -5.90 -4.02
N SER A 106 -3.18 -4.85 -3.88
CA SER A 106 -3.47 -3.76 -2.94
C SER A 106 -4.76 -3.02 -3.28
N GLN A 107 -5.03 -2.76 -4.56
CA GLN A 107 -6.27 -2.10 -5.00
C GLN A 107 -7.50 -2.98 -4.77
N LEU A 108 -7.39 -4.29 -5.03
CA LEU A 108 -8.46 -5.25 -4.74
C LEU A 108 -8.79 -5.26 -3.24
N LEU A 109 -7.78 -5.41 -2.38
CA LEU A 109 -7.99 -5.43 -0.94
C LEU A 109 -8.57 -4.13 -0.40
N PHE A 110 -8.12 -2.99 -0.92
CA PHE A 110 -8.64 -1.68 -0.54
C PHE A 110 -10.13 -1.56 -0.82
N GLY A 111 -10.57 -1.88 -2.04
CA GLY A 111 -11.98 -1.80 -2.39
C GLY A 111 -12.83 -2.82 -1.64
N LEU A 112 -12.34 -4.06 -1.44
CA LEU A 112 -13.04 -5.06 -0.64
C LEU A 112 -13.21 -4.63 0.82
N ALA A 113 -12.18 -4.05 1.43
CA ALA A 113 -12.25 -3.55 2.81
C ALA A 113 -13.30 -2.43 2.98
N ARG A 114 -13.57 -1.67 1.90
CA ARG A 114 -14.55 -0.56 1.86
C ARG A 114 -15.94 -0.98 1.37
N GLY A 115 -16.10 -2.22 0.91
CA GLY A 115 -17.35 -2.69 0.31
C GLY A 115 -17.61 -2.12 -1.09
N GLU A 116 -16.56 -1.70 -1.79
CA GLU A 116 -16.61 -1.18 -3.16
C GLU A 116 -16.66 -2.34 -4.17
N GLN A 117 -17.26 -2.10 -5.33
CA GLN A 117 -17.45 -3.12 -6.38
C GLN A 117 -16.46 -3.00 -7.54
N SER A 118 -15.67 -1.93 -7.56
CA SER A 118 -14.80 -1.56 -8.67
C SER A 118 -13.58 -0.84 -8.14
N ASN A 119 -12.46 -1.01 -8.82
CA ASN A 119 -11.26 -0.22 -8.60
C ASN A 119 -10.42 -0.19 -9.89
N TYR A 120 -9.35 0.58 -9.89
CA TYR A 120 -8.39 0.62 -10.98
C TYR A 120 -7.32 -0.45 -10.82
N THR A 121 -7.00 -1.14 -11.91
CA THR A 121 -5.71 -1.83 -12.01
C THR A 121 -4.59 -0.83 -12.34
N PHE A 122 -3.35 -1.30 -12.27
CA PHE A 122 -2.18 -0.54 -12.67
C PHE A 122 -2.34 -0.01 -14.10
N ARG A 123 -2.68 -0.89 -15.05
CA ARG A 123 -2.89 -0.51 -16.45
C ARG A 123 -4.04 0.48 -16.62
N ASP A 124 -5.14 0.32 -15.89
CA ASP A 124 -6.26 1.28 -15.97
C ASP A 124 -5.82 2.69 -15.58
N LEU A 125 -5.00 2.84 -14.54
CA LEU A 125 -4.49 4.15 -14.12
C LEU A 125 -3.53 4.74 -15.14
N GLN A 126 -2.62 3.93 -15.67
CA GLN A 126 -1.61 4.41 -16.61
C GLN A 126 -2.24 4.84 -17.96
N LEU A 127 -3.30 4.16 -18.38
CA LEU A 127 -4.04 4.50 -19.61
C LEU A 127 -5.17 5.51 -19.38
N GLY A 128 -5.41 5.95 -18.14
CA GLY A 128 -6.52 6.86 -17.82
C GLY A 128 -7.91 6.25 -18.04
N HIS A 129 -8.03 4.93 -17.97
CA HIS A 129 -9.30 4.23 -18.10
C HIS A 129 -10.16 4.38 -16.84
N PRO A 130 -11.49 4.30 -16.96
CA PRO A 130 -12.38 4.26 -15.80
C PRO A 130 -12.13 3.01 -14.94
N PRO A 131 -12.50 3.03 -13.64
CA PRO A 131 -12.33 1.88 -12.78
C PRO A 131 -13.23 0.73 -13.26
N ARG A 132 -12.72 -0.50 -13.22
CA ARG A 132 -13.45 -1.70 -13.67
C ARG A 132 -14.12 -2.39 -12.50
N ARG A 133 -15.28 -3.01 -12.74
CA ARG A 133 -15.89 -3.86 -11.72
C ARG A 133 -14.99 -5.07 -11.47
N PHE A 134 -14.86 -5.47 -10.22
CA PHE A 134 -14.00 -6.58 -9.84
C PHE A 134 -14.31 -7.86 -10.63
N ARG A 135 -15.60 -8.17 -10.85
CA ARG A 135 -16.02 -9.33 -11.65
C ARG A 135 -15.60 -9.23 -13.12
N GLU A 136 -15.71 -8.05 -13.72
CA GLU A 136 -15.33 -7.80 -15.12
C GLU A 136 -13.82 -7.92 -15.29
N ALA A 137 -13.06 -7.57 -14.27
CA ALA A 137 -11.62 -7.74 -14.20
C ALA A 137 -11.21 -9.09 -13.57
N GLY A 138 -11.99 -10.15 -13.73
CA GLY A 138 -11.57 -11.53 -13.43
C GLY A 138 -11.72 -12.01 -11.97
N PHE A 139 -12.24 -11.17 -11.07
CA PHE A 139 -12.44 -11.57 -9.68
C PHE A 139 -13.80 -12.27 -9.47
N ASN A 140 -13.76 -13.60 -9.52
CA ASN A 140 -14.95 -14.46 -9.46
C ASN A 140 -15.37 -14.90 -8.05
N LYS A 141 -14.63 -14.52 -6.99
CA LYS A 141 -14.90 -14.93 -5.60
C LYS A 141 -16.07 -14.16 -4.93
N PHE A 142 -16.77 -13.29 -5.66
CA PHE A 142 -17.89 -12.53 -5.11
C PHE A 142 -19.14 -13.41 -4.88
N PRO A 143 -19.72 -13.45 -3.67
CA PRO A 143 -21.06 -14.00 -3.51
C PRO A 143 -22.07 -13.22 -4.37
N ASN A 144 -23.07 -13.90 -4.92
CA ASN A 144 -24.09 -13.31 -5.80
C ASN A 144 -25.01 -12.28 -5.14
N ASN A 145 -24.85 -12.04 -3.84
CA ASN A 145 -25.68 -11.13 -3.07
C ASN A 145 -24.88 -9.88 -2.68
N ASN A 146 -25.39 -8.70 -3.05
CA ASN A 146 -24.85 -7.35 -2.78
C ASN A 146 -24.80 -6.94 -1.29
N ARG A 147 -24.65 -7.89 -0.35
CA ARG A 147 -24.55 -7.57 1.08
C ARG A 147 -23.10 -7.20 1.43
N SER A 148 -22.91 -6.09 2.13
CA SER A 148 -21.61 -5.60 2.61
C SER A 148 -20.80 -6.66 3.38
N THR A 149 -21.48 -7.58 4.08
CA THR A 149 -20.86 -8.72 4.77
C THR A 149 -20.12 -9.68 3.85
N GLY A 150 -20.50 -9.76 2.57
CA GLY A 150 -19.80 -10.57 1.57
C GLY A 150 -18.41 -10.01 1.20
N PHE A 151 -18.26 -8.69 1.21
CA PHE A 151 -16.99 -8.03 0.83
C PHE A 151 -15.92 -8.27 1.89
N PHE A 152 -16.24 -8.02 3.17
CA PHE A 152 -15.28 -8.22 4.24
C PHE A 152 -14.92 -9.69 4.45
N GLY A 153 -15.90 -10.62 4.34
CA GLY A 153 -15.60 -12.06 4.39
C GLY A 153 -14.66 -12.50 3.27
N THR A 154 -14.87 -11.97 2.05
CA THR A 154 -13.99 -12.25 0.91
C THR A 154 -12.59 -11.64 1.09
N PHE A 155 -12.52 -10.40 1.61
CA PHE A 155 -11.28 -9.76 2.01
C PHE A 155 -10.49 -10.64 2.98
N GLN A 156 -11.13 -11.15 4.04
CA GLN A 156 -10.48 -12.03 5.02
C GLN A 156 -9.92 -13.32 4.39
N LEU A 157 -10.64 -13.91 3.43
CA LEU A 157 -10.14 -15.08 2.70
C LEU A 157 -8.86 -14.76 1.92
N ILE A 158 -8.81 -13.64 1.21
CA ILE A 158 -7.61 -13.23 0.45
C ILE A 158 -6.45 -12.91 1.41
N VAL A 159 -6.71 -12.23 2.52
CA VAL A 159 -5.67 -11.95 3.52
C VAL A 159 -5.09 -13.25 4.10
N ASN A 160 -5.94 -14.26 4.34
CA ASN A 160 -5.49 -15.58 4.76
C ASN A 160 -4.65 -16.28 3.68
N ASP A 161 -5.03 -16.16 2.40
CA ASP A 161 -4.23 -16.69 1.28
C ASP A 161 -2.85 -16.02 1.21
N ILE A 162 -2.79 -14.69 1.40
CA ILE A 162 -1.54 -13.90 1.47
C ILE A 162 -0.63 -14.38 2.61
N LEU A 163 -1.20 -14.61 3.79
CA LEU A 163 -0.46 -15.12 4.94
C LEU A 163 0.11 -16.51 4.67
N LYS A 164 -0.71 -17.42 4.10
CA LYS A 164 -0.32 -18.82 3.83
C LYS A 164 0.71 -18.97 2.70
N SER A 165 0.70 -18.09 1.71
CA SER A 165 1.63 -18.16 0.57
C SER A 165 3.04 -17.64 0.89
N GLY A 166 3.23 -16.98 2.03
CA GLY A 166 4.48 -16.29 2.36
C GLY A 166 4.67 -14.97 1.61
N ALA A 167 3.62 -14.44 0.97
CA ALA A 167 3.70 -13.18 0.24
C ALA A 167 4.11 -11.99 1.12
N ILE A 168 3.78 -12.02 2.42
CA ILE A 168 4.19 -10.97 3.36
C ILE A 168 5.72 -10.83 3.42
N ASP A 169 6.48 -11.93 3.34
CA ASP A 169 7.94 -11.88 3.34
C ASP A 169 8.46 -11.12 2.10
N ILE A 170 7.88 -11.39 0.93
CA ILE A 170 8.23 -10.71 -0.33
C ILE A 170 7.88 -9.23 -0.26
N VAL A 171 6.68 -8.89 0.21
CA VAL A 171 6.23 -7.49 0.36
C VAL A 171 7.14 -6.72 1.31
N TYR A 172 7.57 -7.35 2.41
CA TYR A 172 8.50 -6.73 3.34
C TYR A 172 9.90 -6.55 2.74
N MET A 173 10.38 -7.50 1.91
CA MET A 173 11.62 -7.33 1.15
C MET A 173 11.52 -6.17 0.15
N MET A 174 10.40 -6.05 -0.56
CA MET A 174 10.14 -4.96 -1.52
C MET A 174 10.05 -3.60 -0.80
N TYR A 175 9.42 -3.54 0.37
CA TYR A 175 9.39 -2.34 1.23
C TYR A 175 10.78 -1.86 1.64
N LYS A 176 11.70 -2.80 1.93
CA LYS A 176 13.07 -2.48 2.32
C LYS A 176 13.94 -1.97 1.18
N ASP A 177 13.49 -2.07 -0.07
CA ASP A 177 14.27 -1.62 -1.21
C ASP A 177 14.21 -0.09 -1.35
N PRO A 178 15.33 0.64 -1.13
CA PRO A 178 15.32 2.10 -1.19
C PRO A 178 15.28 2.65 -2.62
N ARG A 179 15.44 1.80 -3.64
CA ARG A 179 15.67 2.23 -5.02
C ARG A 179 14.40 2.72 -5.72
N ILE A 180 13.22 2.33 -5.23
CA ILE A 180 11.96 2.61 -5.93
C ILE A 180 10.88 3.02 -4.93
N ARG A 181 10.65 4.33 -4.82
CA ARG A 181 9.75 4.91 -3.80
C ARG A 181 8.30 4.48 -3.95
N CYS A 182 7.80 4.34 -5.17
CA CYS A 182 6.43 3.88 -5.41
C CYS A 182 6.23 2.41 -4.95
N VAL A 183 7.27 1.58 -4.97
CA VAL A 183 7.23 0.20 -4.46
C VAL A 183 7.09 0.19 -2.95
N LYS A 184 7.86 1.05 -2.29
CA LYS A 184 7.76 1.26 -0.84
C LYS A 184 6.37 1.71 -0.45
N GLN A 185 5.81 2.70 -1.16
CA GLN A 185 4.43 3.16 -0.97
C GLN A 185 3.42 2.02 -1.14
N LYS A 186 3.49 1.26 -2.24
CA LYS A 186 2.52 0.18 -2.51
C LYS A 186 2.65 -1.00 -1.56
N SER A 187 3.87 -1.26 -1.08
CA SER A 187 4.10 -2.25 -0.03
C SER A 187 3.42 -1.81 1.27
N LEU A 188 3.55 -0.53 1.64
CA LEU A 188 2.86 0.04 2.80
C LEU A 188 1.33 0.09 2.62
N ASP A 189 0.82 0.36 1.41
CA ASP A 189 -0.62 0.30 1.12
C ASP A 189 -1.18 -1.11 1.34
N LEU A 190 -0.48 -2.14 0.84
CA LEU A 190 -0.87 -3.53 1.06
C LEU A 190 -0.80 -3.90 2.55
N LEU A 191 0.31 -3.55 3.22
CA LEU A 191 0.50 -3.79 4.65
C LEU A 191 -0.59 -3.10 5.48
N THR A 192 -0.96 -1.88 5.11
CA THR A 192 -2.07 -1.12 5.71
C THR A 192 -3.37 -1.91 5.58
N ASN A 193 -3.68 -2.45 4.41
CA ASN A 193 -4.89 -3.22 4.22
C ASN A 193 -4.88 -4.49 5.09
N ILE A 194 -3.86 -5.34 4.98
CA ILE A 194 -3.85 -6.65 5.65
C ILE A 194 -3.75 -6.54 7.19
N THR A 195 -3.10 -5.51 7.73
CA THR A 195 -3.01 -5.26 9.18
C THR A 195 -4.34 -4.83 9.81
N THR A 196 -5.40 -4.65 9.01
CA THR A 196 -6.78 -4.55 9.51
C THR A 196 -7.24 -5.85 10.18
N ILE A 197 -6.59 -6.98 9.89
CA ILE A 197 -6.77 -8.25 10.60
C ILE A 197 -5.73 -8.35 11.71
N ASN A 198 -6.19 -8.40 12.96
CA ASN A 198 -5.33 -8.35 14.15
C ASN A 198 -4.30 -9.48 14.18
N GLU A 199 -4.66 -10.68 13.74
CA GLU A 199 -3.78 -11.84 13.67
C GLU A 199 -2.59 -11.59 12.74
N VAL A 200 -2.82 -10.88 11.63
CA VAL A 200 -1.77 -10.50 10.68
C VAL A 200 -0.90 -9.39 11.24
N GLY A 201 -1.51 -8.39 11.90
CA GLY A 201 -0.76 -7.34 12.59
C GLY A 201 0.16 -7.91 13.67
N TYR A 202 -0.33 -8.87 14.46
CA TYR A 202 0.47 -9.57 15.48
C TYR A 202 1.61 -10.36 14.83
N PHE A 203 1.34 -11.13 13.79
CA PHE A 203 2.37 -11.87 13.03
C PHE A 203 3.47 -10.94 12.50
N ILE A 204 3.11 -9.78 11.96
CA ILE A 204 4.07 -8.79 11.44
C ILE A 204 4.95 -8.23 12.57
N LEU A 205 4.35 -7.88 13.71
CA LEU A 205 5.07 -7.34 14.87
C LEU A 205 6.03 -8.35 15.50
N ASP A 206 5.67 -9.62 15.49
CA ASP A 206 6.49 -10.73 16.00
C ASP A 206 7.65 -11.07 15.04
N ARG A 207 7.35 -11.23 13.75
CA ARG A 207 8.32 -11.68 12.75
C ARG A 207 9.31 -10.60 12.31
N TYR A 208 8.88 -9.35 12.25
CA TYR A 208 9.69 -8.24 11.71
C TYR A 208 9.99 -7.20 12.80
N CYS A 209 10.85 -7.57 13.75
CA CYS A 209 11.17 -6.75 14.92
C CYS A 209 11.66 -5.32 14.60
N GLN A 210 12.32 -5.13 13.45
CA GLN A 210 12.81 -3.82 13.00
C GLN A 210 11.73 -2.97 12.31
N PHE A 211 10.56 -3.53 12.01
CA PHE A 211 9.58 -2.84 11.17
C PHE A 211 9.03 -1.56 11.83
N LEU A 212 8.79 -1.57 13.15
CA LEU A 212 8.38 -0.35 13.87
C LEU A 212 9.41 0.77 13.76
N ILE A 213 10.71 0.45 13.87
CA ILE A 213 11.79 1.42 13.72
C ILE A 213 11.75 2.03 12.31
N GLN A 214 11.58 1.18 11.29
CA GLN A 214 11.53 1.62 9.90
C GLN A 214 10.30 2.49 9.58
N LEU A 215 9.15 2.18 10.19
CA LEU A 215 7.94 3.00 10.07
C LEU A 215 8.15 4.38 10.70
N ILE A 216 8.75 4.44 11.89
CA ILE A 216 9.02 5.71 12.58
C ILE A 216 10.05 6.55 11.81
N GLN A 217 11.11 5.93 11.28
CA GLN A 217 12.05 6.60 10.38
C GLN A 217 11.35 7.12 9.12
N GLY A 218 10.46 6.33 8.51
CA GLY A 218 9.65 6.76 7.38
C GLY A 218 8.75 7.95 7.69
N ILE A 219 8.18 8.01 8.90
CA ILE A 219 7.37 9.14 9.39
C ILE A 219 8.24 10.39 9.63
N ARG A 220 9.43 10.21 10.20
CA ARG A 220 10.34 11.30 10.54
C ARG A 220 10.99 11.93 9.30
N ASP A 221 11.58 11.11 8.45
CA ASP A 221 12.52 11.55 7.40
C ASP A 221 11.98 11.34 5.97
N GLY A 222 10.91 10.57 5.81
CA GLY A 222 10.41 10.13 4.50
C GLY A 222 9.72 11.22 3.67
N HIS A 223 9.48 10.92 2.40
CA HIS A 223 8.64 11.76 1.55
C HIS A 223 7.16 11.71 2.01
N LEU A 224 6.46 12.86 1.97
CA LEU A 224 5.11 13.01 2.54
C LEU A 224 4.13 11.93 2.03
N ILE A 225 3.99 11.84 0.71
CA ILE A 225 2.98 11.00 0.05
C ILE A 225 3.43 9.54 -0.01
N GLU A 226 4.70 9.30 -0.29
CA GLU A 226 5.22 7.96 -0.59
C GLU A 226 5.60 7.18 0.68
N GLU A 227 5.95 7.88 1.77
CA GLU A 227 6.51 7.25 2.96
C GLU A 227 5.80 7.66 4.24
N LYS A 228 5.65 8.96 4.55
CA LYS A 228 5.12 9.40 5.84
C LYS A 228 3.67 8.95 6.04
N ILE A 229 2.79 9.28 5.10
CA ILE A 229 1.36 8.95 5.19
C ILE A 229 1.10 7.43 5.18
N PRO A 230 1.73 6.64 4.27
CA PRO A 230 1.57 5.19 4.29
C PRO A 230 2.17 4.55 5.55
N SER A 231 3.34 5.00 6.02
CA SER A 231 3.96 4.47 7.25
C SER A 231 3.10 4.72 8.48
N LEU A 232 2.52 5.91 8.58
CA LEU A 232 1.54 6.23 9.62
C LEU A 232 0.31 5.31 9.54
N SER A 233 -0.21 5.08 8.33
CA SER A 233 -1.42 4.29 8.13
C SER A 233 -1.25 2.83 8.57
N VAL A 234 -0.04 2.27 8.39
CA VAL A 234 0.34 0.96 8.94
C VAL A 234 0.49 1.07 10.46
N LEU A 235 1.25 2.06 10.95
CA LEU A 235 1.55 2.19 12.38
C LEU A 235 0.30 2.32 13.24
N ILE A 236 -0.72 3.07 12.79
CA ILE A 236 -2.01 3.19 13.49
C ILE A 236 -2.65 1.83 13.73
N ARG A 237 -2.65 0.96 12.72
CA ARG A 237 -3.22 -0.39 12.83
C ARG A 237 -2.39 -1.28 13.74
N LEU A 238 -1.07 -1.18 13.66
CA LEU A 238 -0.18 -1.92 14.55
C LEU A 238 -0.30 -1.46 16.01
N CYS A 239 -0.44 -0.17 16.27
CA CYS A 239 -0.68 0.35 17.62
C CYS A 239 -1.95 -0.23 18.23
N LYS A 240 -3.04 -0.30 17.46
CA LYS A 240 -4.27 -0.98 17.91
C LYS A 240 -4.00 -2.43 18.34
N VAL A 241 -3.22 -3.18 17.56
CA VAL A 241 -2.84 -4.56 17.90
C VAL A 241 -1.95 -4.61 19.16
N ILE A 242 -0.98 -3.71 19.27
CA ILE A 242 -0.09 -3.59 20.46
C ILE A 242 -0.93 -3.39 21.72
N VAL A 243 -1.91 -2.49 21.68
CA VAL A 243 -2.81 -2.20 22.82
C VAL A 243 -3.71 -3.39 23.11
N GLU A 244 -4.42 -3.91 22.11
CA GLU A 244 -5.38 -5.02 22.30
C GLU A 244 -4.73 -6.32 22.77
N LYS A 245 -3.46 -6.55 22.39
CA LYS A 245 -2.69 -7.75 22.79
C LYS A 245 -1.73 -7.50 23.96
N ASN A 246 -1.74 -6.29 24.53
CA ASN A 246 -0.88 -5.89 25.65
C ASN A 246 0.62 -6.16 25.40
N LEU A 247 1.13 -5.74 24.25
CA LEU A 247 2.53 -5.95 23.84
C LEU A 247 3.45 -4.87 24.41
N LEU A 248 3.71 -4.94 25.72
CA LEU A 248 4.44 -3.91 26.48
C LEU A 248 5.83 -3.58 25.91
N ASN A 249 6.56 -4.56 25.39
CA ASN A 249 7.89 -4.32 24.79
C ASN A 249 7.80 -3.43 23.55
N HIS A 250 6.80 -3.65 22.68
CA HIS A 250 6.57 -2.82 21.51
C HIS A 250 6.12 -1.41 21.88
N TYR A 251 5.32 -1.27 22.95
CA TYR A 251 4.95 0.03 23.50
C TYR A 251 6.16 0.81 24.03
N GLN A 252 7.03 0.15 24.80
CA GLN A 252 8.28 0.76 25.28
C GLN A 252 9.16 1.22 24.12
N HIS A 253 9.28 0.43 23.06
CA HIS A 253 10.02 0.84 21.87
C HIS A 253 9.47 2.12 21.21
N LEU A 254 8.14 2.32 21.18
CA LEU A 254 7.55 3.56 20.66
C LEU A 254 7.92 4.78 21.53
N ILE A 255 7.96 4.60 22.85
CA ILE A 255 8.40 5.64 23.81
C ILE A 255 9.88 5.96 23.61
N ASP A 256 10.74 4.94 23.57
CA ASP A 256 12.19 5.10 23.42
C ASP A 256 12.56 5.82 22.12
N MET A 257 11.77 5.63 21.07
CA MET A 257 11.93 6.31 19.79
C MET A 257 11.35 7.73 19.77
N GLN A 258 10.85 8.24 20.90
CA GLN A 258 10.26 9.57 21.02
C GLN A 258 9.15 9.80 20.00
N PHE A 259 8.33 8.76 19.75
CA PHE A 259 7.34 8.81 18.69
C PHE A 259 6.35 9.98 18.84
N ILE A 260 5.92 10.28 20.08
CA ILE A 260 5.03 11.41 20.37
C ILE A 260 5.69 12.75 20.01
N ASP A 261 6.98 12.93 20.33
CA ASP A 261 7.71 14.15 20.00
C ASP A 261 7.83 14.32 18.49
N ILE A 262 8.15 13.23 17.76
CA ILE A 262 8.17 13.22 16.29
C ILE A 262 6.80 13.63 15.73
N LEU A 263 5.69 13.16 16.31
CA LEU A 263 4.36 13.57 15.88
C LEU A 263 4.14 15.07 16.12
N ILE A 264 4.49 15.58 17.30
CA ILE A 264 4.38 17.00 17.66
C ILE A 264 5.18 17.87 16.68
N ASP A 265 6.44 17.52 16.39
CA ASP A 265 7.27 18.24 15.43
C ASP A 265 6.64 18.28 14.03
N LEU A 266 6.02 17.18 13.60
CA LEU A 266 5.30 17.12 12.33
C LEU A 266 4.06 18.01 12.32
N PHE A 267 3.36 18.17 13.44
CA PHE A 267 2.22 19.08 13.57
C PHE A 267 2.61 20.55 13.43
N GLU A 268 3.83 20.92 13.86
CA GLU A 268 4.31 22.29 13.76
C GLU A 268 4.69 22.66 12.32
N TYR A 269 4.96 21.67 11.48
CA TYR A 269 5.38 21.86 10.09
C TYR A 269 4.26 22.45 9.22
N GLN A 270 4.54 23.62 8.62
CA GLN A 270 3.55 24.41 7.86
C GLN A 270 2.91 23.66 6.68
N GLN A 271 3.62 22.67 6.11
CA GLN A 271 3.11 21.86 4.99
C GLN A 271 1.86 21.04 5.36
N TYR A 272 1.63 20.73 6.64
CA TYR A 272 0.45 19.98 7.09
C TYR A 272 -0.76 20.86 7.45
N LYS A 273 -0.63 22.19 7.37
CA LYS A 273 -1.70 23.14 7.71
C LYS A 273 -2.59 23.49 6.50
N THR A 274 -2.43 22.79 5.39
CA THR A 274 -3.30 22.93 4.21
C THR A 274 -4.60 22.15 4.40
N ASN A 275 -5.70 22.59 3.77
CA ASN A 275 -7.00 21.91 3.83
C ASN A 275 -6.94 20.45 3.34
N GLU A 276 -6.00 20.13 2.45
CA GLU A 276 -5.78 18.76 1.95
C GLU A 276 -5.09 17.86 2.98
N SER A 277 -4.33 18.46 3.91
CA SER A 277 -3.57 17.74 4.93
C SER A 277 -4.33 17.54 6.24
N ILE A 278 -5.46 18.21 6.41
CA ILE A 278 -6.29 18.12 7.64
C ILE A 278 -6.93 16.74 7.85
N VAL A 279 -7.10 15.95 6.79
CA VAL A 279 -7.58 14.56 6.94
C VAL A 279 -6.51 13.69 7.62
N TYR A 280 -5.23 14.03 7.45
CA TYR A 280 -4.15 13.38 8.19
C TYR A 280 -4.19 13.76 9.67
N PHE A 281 -4.50 15.03 9.99
CA PHE A 281 -4.71 15.51 11.37
C PHE A 281 -5.69 14.63 12.16
N ILE A 282 -6.83 14.23 11.56
CA ILE A 282 -7.83 13.36 12.20
C ILE A 282 -7.28 11.95 12.48
N LYS A 283 -6.47 11.39 11.57
CA LYS A 283 -5.84 10.08 11.78
C LYS A 283 -4.81 10.10 12.91
N PHE A 284 -4.06 11.20 13.03
CA PHE A 284 -3.10 11.39 14.12
C PHE A 284 -3.78 11.65 15.46
N GLU A 285 -4.80 12.49 15.52
CA GLU A 285 -5.59 12.71 16.74
C GLU A 285 -6.21 11.40 17.24
N SER A 286 -6.73 10.58 16.32
CA SER A 286 -7.25 9.24 16.64
C SER A 286 -6.18 8.33 17.24
N LEU A 287 -4.93 8.41 16.76
CA LEU A 287 -3.81 7.63 17.30
C LEU A 287 -3.38 8.14 18.69
N ALA A 288 -3.24 9.45 18.84
CA ALA A 288 -2.88 10.06 20.12
C ALA A 288 -3.94 9.76 21.19
N LEU A 289 -5.23 9.86 20.85
CA LEU A 289 -6.33 9.48 21.75
C LEU A 289 -6.32 7.99 22.10
N GLN A 290 -5.96 7.11 21.15
CA GLN A 290 -5.79 5.68 21.44
C GLN A 290 -4.62 5.41 22.38
N CYS A 291 -3.51 6.14 22.23
CA CYS A 291 -2.36 6.04 23.12
C CYS A 291 -2.65 6.59 24.54
N LEU A 292 -3.57 7.56 24.68
CA LEU A 292 -4.01 8.13 25.96
C LEU A 292 -5.06 7.28 26.70
N TYR A 293 -5.69 6.31 26.02
CA TYR A 293 -6.65 5.37 26.62
C TYR A 293 -5.98 4.18 27.32
N ILE A 294 -4.64 4.13 27.28
CA ILE A 294 -3.76 3.23 28.05
C ILE A 294 -3.50 3.89 29.40
#